data_AF-A0A4R7TGA6-F1
#
_entry.id   AF-A0A4R7TGA6-F1
#
_cell.length_a   1.000
_cell.length_b   1.000
_cell.length_c   1.000
_cell.angle_alpha   90.00
_cell.angle_beta   90.00
_cell.angle_gamma   90.00
#
_symmetry.space_group_name_H-M   'P 1'
#
loop_
_entity.id
_entity.type
_entity.pdbx_description
1 polymer ?
#
loop_
_entity_poly.entity_id
_entity_poly.type
_entity_poly.pdbx_seq_one_letter_code
_entity_poly.pdbx_strand_id
1 'polypeptide(L)'
;MARLRTETSPPRWRRVRMFWKDPRQAWIEAEIAEFRLEVDEAGDQPGAVKLITAAKRASERLDMETAWHHLHRAQQELIEGYGIEELRLHATLLLAEAEEPGRLPEWRVKAIRHVLPDPYFSWTESELAASREKVTAAMRIRNEGISNDYWRLAIVRHYQQLLILIGGPVLLAVLVILAVFSDQIGTKEWTSGPFLSILSALLGVLGAVISAAKRSTGILPEHVLAQLGSNVASLSRIPIGGVAGLTVWLFSIATAETANVNAANLLLAAFGAGFAERLIVQGQPSEASDQEVKRAAKR
;
A
#
# COMPACT_ATOMS: atom_id res chain seq x y z
N MET A 1 -40.65 37.68 0.35
CA MET A 1 -40.48 36.97 -0.94
C MET A 1 -39.21 36.15 -0.89
N ALA A 2 -39.36 34.85 -0.58
CA ALA A 2 -38.25 33.90 -0.44
C ALA A 2 -37.78 33.41 -1.82
N ARG A 3 -36.48 33.54 -2.12
CA ARG A 3 -35.86 32.95 -3.31
C ARG A 3 -35.47 31.51 -3.00
N LEU A 4 -36.23 30.56 -3.54
CA LEU A 4 -35.88 29.14 -3.59
C LEU A 4 -34.62 28.97 -4.45
N ARG A 5 -33.50 28.57 -3.83
CA ARG A 5 -32.32 28.07 -4.55
C ARG A 5 -32.66 26.68 -5.08
N THR A 6 -32.65 26.54 -6.40
CA THR A 6 -32.72 25.25 -7.08
C THR A 6 -31.41 24.49 -6.84
N GLU A 7 -31.50 23.40 -6.08
CA GLU A 7 -30.45 22.39 -5.98
C GLU A 7 -30.30 21.72 -7.35
N THR A 8 -29.32 22.18 -8.12
CA THR A 8 -28.87 21.49 -9.31
C THR A 8 -28.11 20.24 -8.88
N SER A 9 -28.78 19.08 -9.01
CA SER A 9 -28.13 17.78 -8.83
C SER A 9 -26.86 17.72 -9.71
N PRO A 10 -25.69 17.34 -9.14
CA PRO A 10 -24.44 17.35 -9.89
C PRO A 10 -24.47 16.35 -11.06
N PRO A 11 -23.78 16.65 -12.18
CA PRO A 11 -23.82 15.85 -13.39
C PRO A 11 -23.30 14.42 -13.18
N ARG A 12 -23.89 13.44 -13.87
CA ARG A 12 -23.67 11.99 -13.71
C ARG A 12 -22.19 11.54 -13.75
N TRP A 13 -21.30 12.25 -14.44
CA TRP A 13 -19.86 11.93 -14.47
C TRP A 13 -19.13 12.21 -13.14
N ARG A 14 -19.65 13.11 -12.27
CA ARG A 14 -19.11 13.29 -10.91
C ARG A 14 -19.41 12.09 -9.99
N ARG A 15 -20.46 11.30 -10.26
CA ARG A 15 -20.78 10.09 -9.49
C ARG A 15 -19.81 8.94 -9.76
N VAL A 16 -19.30 8.81 -10.99
CA VAL A 16 -18.21 7.85 -11.29
C VAL A 16 -16.93 8.26 -10.55
N ARG A 17 -16.66 9.56 -10.40
CA ARG A 17 -15.52 10.08 -9.61
C ARG A 17 -15.62 9.79 -8.11
N MET A 18 -16.83 9.60 -7.54
CA MET A 18 -16.98 9.26 -6.12
C MET A 18 -16.49 7.84 -5.78
N PHE A 19 -16.60 6.90 -6.72
CA PHE A 19 -16.03 5.54 -6.55
C PHE A 19 -14.49 5.53 -6.62
N TRP A 20 -13.90 6.63 -7.08
CA TRP A 20 -12.45 6.84 -7.23
C TRP A 20 -11.91 7.93 -6.31
N LYS A 21 -12.71 8.44 -5.36
CA LYS A 21 -12.14 9.32 -4.34
C LYS A 21 -11.15 8.52 -3.56
N ASP A 22 -9.89 8.92 -3.64
CA ASP A 22 -8.83 8.30 -2.88
C ASP A 22 -9.24 8.36 -1.40
N PRO A 23 -9.39 7.23 -0.69
CA PRO A 23 -9.78 7.26 0.73
C PRO A 23 -8.75 8.04 1.56
N ARG A 24 -7.51 8.21 1.07
CA ARG A 24 -6.52 9.11 1.67
C ARG A 24 -6.97 10.57 1.64
N GLN A 25 -7.57 11.01 0.53
CA GLN A 25 -8.11 12.34 0.39
C GLN A 25 -9.32 12.54 1.30
N ALA A 26 -10.24 11.57 1.35
CA ALA A 26 -11.41 11.68 2.22
C ALA A 26 -11.01 11.74 3.70
N TRP A 27 -10.01 10.96 4.10
CA TRP A 27 -9.52 10.95 5.48
C TRP A 27 -8.80 12.24 5.86
N ILE A 28 -7.87 12.73 5.03
CA ILE A 28 -7.20 14.02 5.31
C ILE A 28 -8.19 15.19 5.29
N GLU A 29 -9.20 15.16 4.43
CA GLU A 29 -10.27 16.18 4.43
C GLU A 29 -11.07 16.16 5.74
N ALA A 30 -11.33 14.98 6.30
CA ALA A 30 -11.98 14.84 7.61
C ALA A 30 -11.08 15.35 8.75
N GLU A 31 -9.80 14.97 8.76
CA GLU A 31 -8.83 15.40 9.75
C GLU A 31 -8.60 16.92 9.71
N ILE A 32 -8.50 17.51 8.51
CA ILE A 32 -8.44 18.96 8.31
C ILE A 32 -9.69 19.65 8.84
N ALA A 33 -10.88 19.04 8.66
CA ALA A 33 -12.13 19.62 9.12
C ALA A 33 -12.25 19.58 10.66
N GLU A 34 -11.90 18.46 11.27
CA GLU A 34 -11.86 18.29 12.73
C GLU A 34 -10.85 19.24 13.37
N PHE A 35 -9.61 19.23 12.87
CA PHE A 35 -8.55 20.08 13.42
C PHE A 35 -8.83 21.58 13.23
N ARG A 36 -9.60 21.95 12.21
CA ARG A 36 -10.06 23.34 12.05
C ARG A 36 -11.01 23.76 13.16
N LEU A 37 -11.91 22.88 13.60
CA LEU A 37 -12.79 23.19 14.73
C LEU A 37 -11.98 23.43 16.00
N GLU A 38 -10.96 22.60 16.24
CA GLU A 38 -10.07 22.75 17.38
C GLU A 38 -9.29 24.09 17.35
N VAL A 39 -8.75 24.47 16.19
CA VAL A 39 -8.09 25.77 16.02
C VAL A 39 -9.07 26.93 16.23
N ASP A 40 -10.31 26.82 15.74
CA ASP A 40 -11.33 27.84 15.92
C ASP A 40 -11.73 27.97 17.42
N GLU A 41 -11.72 26.87 18.19
CA GLU A 41 -11.96 26.86 19.64
C GLU A 41 -10.80 27.45 20.46
N ALA A 42 -9.55 27.19 20.04
CA ALA A 42 -8.35 27.71 20.69
C ALA A 42 -8.13 29.23 20.49
N GLY A 43 -8.90 29.88 19.61
CA GLY A 43 -8.86 31.33 19.38
C GLY A 43 -7.92 31.76 18.26
N ASP A 44 -7.31 32.95 18.39
CA ASP A 44 -6.53 33.57 17.31
C ASP A 44 -5.15 32.90 17.12
N GLN A 45 -5.12 31.86 16.30
CA GLN A 45 -3.91 31.11 15.92
C GLN A 45 -3.62 31.27 14.42
N PRO A 46 -3.14 32.44 13.96
CA PRO A 46 -3.01 32.74 12.53
C PRO A 46 -2.01 31.83 11.82
N GLY A 47 -0.99 31.32 12.54
CA GLY A 47 -0.02 30.35 12.03
C GLY A 47 -0.69 29.01 11.67
N ALA A 48 -1.44 28.44 12.61
CA ALA A 48 -2.17 27.19 12.42
C ALA A 48 -3.21 27.31 11.31
N VAL A 49 -3.99 28.40 11.27
CA VAL A 49 -5.00 28.65 10.22
C VAL A 49 -4.38 28.72 8.82
N LYS A 50 -3.21 29.37 8.69
CA LYS A 50 -2.47 29.42 7.43
C LYS A 50 -2.02 28.04 6.98
N LEU A 51 -1.52 27.22 7.91
CA LEU A 51 -1.06 25.85 7.62
C LEU A 51 -2.22 24.91 7.26
N ILE A 52 -3.35 24.98 7.96
CA ILE A 52 -4.58 24.24 7.61
C ILE A 52 -5.05 24.61 6.20
N THR A 53 -5.03 25.91 5.86
CA THR A 53 -5.38 26.38 4.52
C THR A 53 -4.42 25.83 3.45
N ALA A 54 -3.12 25.78 3.75
CA ALA A 54 -2.12 25.19 2.87
C ALA A 54 -2.33 23.67 2.71
N ALA A 55 -2.62 22.96 3.80
CA ALA A 55 -2.95 21.53 3.79
C ALA A 55 -4.17 21.25 2.90
N LYS A 56 -5.23 22.06 3.03
CA LYS A 56 -6.42 21.96 2.18
C LYS A 56 -6.11 22.16 0.69
N ARG A 57 -5.33 23.20 0.35
CA ARG A 57 -4.90 23.46 -1.04
C ARG A 57 -4.01 22.34 -1.60
N ALA A 58 -3.18 21.72 -0.77
CA ALA A 58 -2.38 20.56 -1.17
C ALA A 58 -3.27 19.34 -1.40
N SER A 59 -4.26 19.10 -0.53
CA SER A 59 -5.25 18.03 -0.70
C SER A 59 -6.07 18.17 -1.99
N GLU A 60 -6.52 19.40 -2.31
CA GLU A 60 -7.23 19.71 -3.55
C GLU A 60 -6.38 19.44 -4.82
N ARG A 61 -5.05 19.51 -4.70
CA ARG A 61 -4.09 19.18 -5.78
C ARG A 61 -3.69 17.70 -5.82
N LEU A 62 -4.27 16.87 -4.96
CA LEU A 62 -3.90 15.45 -4.77
C LEU A 62 -2.47 15.25 -4.25
N ASP A 63 -1.86 16.29 -3.67
CA ASP A 63 -0.54 16.22 -3.03
C ASP A 63 -0.71 15.90 -1.55
N MET A 64 -0.94 14.61 -1.27
CA MET A 64 -1.24 14.12 0.08
C MET A 64 -0.06 14.29 1.04
N GLU A 65 1.17 14.18 0.57
CA GLU A 65 2.37 14.30 1.40
C GLU A 65 2.52 15.73 1.92
N THR A 66 2.45 16.70 1.01
CA THR A 66 2.49 18.12 1.39
C THR A 66 1.31 18.48 2.30
N ALA A 67 0.13 17.90 2.05
CA ALA A 67 -1.04 18.13 2.88
C ALA A 67 -0.84 17.60 4.31
N TRP A 68 -0.36 16.36 4.48
CA TRP A 68 -0.02 15.79 5.79
C TRP A 68 1.07 16.59 6.49
N HIS A 69 2.10 17.01 5.75
CA HIS A 69 3.18 17.83 6.31
C HIS A 69 2.65 19.14 6.89
N HIS A 70 1.81 19.86 6.14
CA HIS A 70 1.21 21.10 6.61
C HIS A 70 0.26 20.89 7.80
N LEU A 71 -0.53 19.82 7.79
CA LEU A 71 -1.42 19.48 8.90
C LEU A 71 -0.63 19.17 10.18
N HIS A 72 0.39 18.32 10.10
CA HIS A 72 1.26 18.01 11.26
C HIS A 72 1.99 19.25 11.78
N ARG A 73 2.40 20.17 10.90
CA ARG A 73 2.96 21.46 11.33
C ARG A 73 1.92 22.34 12.01
N ALA A 74 0.68 22.34 11.54
CA ALA A 74 -0.40 23.11 12.15
C ALA A 74 -0.70 22.62 13.57
N GLN A 75 -0.68 21.30 13.79
CA GLN A 75 -0.77 20.69 15.13
C GLN A 75 0.37 21.12 16.05
N GLN A 76 1.60 21.17 15.53
CA GLN A 76 2.76 21.63 16.31
C GLN A 76 2.63 23.11 16.70
N GLU A 77 2.21 23.96 15.76
CA GLU A 77 1.96 25.38 16.03
C GLU A 77 0.89 25.57 17.12
N LEU A 78 -0.18 24.77 17.08
CA LEU A 78 -1.26 24.85 18.06
C LEU A 78 -0.78 24.51 19.48
N ILE A 79 0.10 23.50 19.61
CA ILE A 79 0.72 23.11 20.88
C ILE A 79 1.58 24.21 21.49
N GLU A 80 2.23 25.06 20.68
CA GLU A 80 2.98 26.20 21.19
C GLU A 80 2.08 27.20 21.92
N GLY A 81 0.79 27.26 21.56
CA GLY A 81 -0.22 28.07 22.20
C GLY A 81 -0.82 27.47 23.49
N TYR A 82 -0.74 26.15 23.67
CA TYR A 82 -1.45 25.48 24.76
C TYR A 82 -0.92 25.80 26.16
N GLY A 83 -1.84 26.03 27.09
CA GLY A 83 -1.59 26.06 28.53
C GLY A 83 -1.33 24.66 29.12
N ILE A 84 -1.01 24.60 30.42
CA ILE A 84 -0.61 23.35 31.06
C ILE A 84 -1.73 22.28 31.06
N GLU A 85 -2.98 22.69 31.27
CA GLU A 85 -4.12 21.76 31.31
C GLU A 85 -4.46 21.19 29.93
N GLU A 86 -4.37 22.00 28.89
CA GLU A 86 -4.58 21.57 27.49
C GLU A 86 -3.49 20.59 27.05
N LEU A 87 -2.23 20.86 27.44
CA LEU A 87 -1.12 19.94 27.19
C LEU A 87 -1.29 18.62 27.93
N ARG A 88 -1.74 18.64 29.19
CA ARG A 88 -2.02 17.41 29.95
C ARG A 88 -3.15 16.61 29.31
N LEU A 89 -4.20 17.27 28.85
CA LEU A 89 -5.29 16.62 28.12
C LEU A 89 -4.76 15.94 26.84
N HIS A 90 -3.98 16.67 26.03
CA HIS A 90 -3.37 16.15 24.82
C HIS A 90 -2.41 14.99 25.08
N ALA A 91 -1.57 15.10 26.12
CA ALA A 91 -0.68 14.04 26.57
C ALA A 91 -1.46 12.77 26.95
N THR A 92 -2.56 12.94 27.67
CA THR A 92 -3.42 11.83 28.09
C THR A 92 -4.09 11.17 26.89
N LEU A 93 -4.63 11.95 25.96
CA LEU A 93 -5.24 11.43 24.72
C LEU A 93 -4.21 10.67 23.87
N LEU A 94 -2.98 11.20 23.75
CA LEU A 94 -1.92 10.56 23.00
C LEU A 94 -1.46 9.24 23.63
N LEU A 95 -1.40 9.16 24.97
CA LEU A 95 -1.12 7.90 25.67
C LEU A 95 -2.26 6.90 25.50
N ALA A 96 -3.52 7.33 25.65
CA ALA A 96 -4.67 6.47 25.42
C ALA A 96 -4.70 5.92 23.98
N GLU A 97 -4.38 6.75 22.99
CA GLU A 97 -4.23 6.33 21.60
C GLU A 97 -3.09 5.30 21.44
N ALA A 98 -1.95 5.54 22.08
CA ALA A 98 -0.80 4.65 22.01
C ALA A 98 -1.04 3.30 22.71
N GLU A 99 -1.93 3.27 23.71
CA GLU A 99 -2.30 2.06 24.45
C GLU A 99 -3.38 1.23 23.75
N GLU A 100 -4.06 1.79 22.76
CA GLU A 100 -5.07 1.08 21.99
C GLU A 100 -4.45 -0.13 21.26
N PRO A 101 -4.89 -1.37 21.54
CA PRO A 101 -4.29 -2.57 20.97
C PRO A 101 -4.31 -2.58 19.44
N GLY A 102 -3.13 -2.73 18.83
CA GLY A 102 -2.98 -2.85 17.38
C GLY A 102 -2.99 -1.53 16.61
N ARG A 103 -3.20 -0.38 17.27
CA ARG A 103 -3.15 0.93 16.62
C ARG A 103 -1.74 1.37 16.27
N LEU A 104 -0.79 1.18 17.20
CA LEU A 104 0.63 1.48 17.00
C LEU A 104 1.50 0.24 17.26
N PRO A 105 2.65 0.10 16.56
CA PRO A 105 3.65 -0.93 16.87
C PRO A 105 4.24 -0.75 18.27
N GLU A 106 4.56 -1.85 18.96
CA GLU A 106 5.04 -1.83 20.36
C GLU A 106 6.25 -0.91 20.59
N TRP A 107 7.21 -0.88 19.67
CA TRP A 107 8.39 -0.03 19.81
C TRP A 107 8.02 1.47 19.81
N ARG A 108 6.99 1.84 19.06
CA ARG A 108 6.49 3.21 18.98
C ARG A 108 5.73 3.60 20.23
N VAL A 109 4.93 2.67 20.77
CA VAL A 109 4.29 2.82 22.08
C VAL A 109 5.35 3.05 23.16
N LYS A 110 6.41 2.24 23.18
CA LYS A 110 7.56 2.42 24.10
C LYS A 110 8.26 3.77 23.91
N ALA A 111 8.48 4.21 22.66
CA ALA A 111 9.09 5.50 22.37
C ALA A 111 8.24 6.68 22.82
N ILE A 112 6.92 6.65 22.57
CA ILE A 112 5.97 7.66 23.05
C ILE A 112 5.98 7.72 24.58
N ARG A 113 5.87 6.57 25.26
CA ARG A 113 5.93 6.49 26.73
C ARG A 113 7.27 6.93 27.32
N HIS A 114 8.37 6.77 26.58
CA HIS A 114 9.68 7.20 27.04
C HIS A 114 9.85 8.73 26.96
N VAL A 115 9.30 9.35 25.92
CA VAL A 115 9.39 10.80 25.69
C VAL A 115 8.37 11.55 26.54
N LEU A 116 7.15 11.01 26.65
CA LEU A 116 6.05 11.66 27.32
C LEU A 116 6.03 11.24 28.80
N PRO A 117 6.22 12.18 29.74
CA PRO A 117 6.11 11.87 31.16
C PRO A 117 4.66 11.52 31.48
N ASP A 118 4.47 10.71 32.52
CA ASP A 118 3.13 10.35 32.97
C ASP A 118 2.35 11.64 33.33
N PRO A 119 1.22 11.91 32.65
CA PRO A 119 0.44 13.14 32.79
C PRO A 119 -0.23 13.25 34.17
N TYR A 120 -0.28 12.16 34.95
CA TYR A 120 -0.78 12.16 36.32
C TYR A 120 0.25 12.73 37.32
N PHE A 121 1.51 12.94 36.92
CA PHE A 121 2.46 13.72 37.71
C PHE A 121 2.20 15.22 37.55
N SER A 122 2.39 15.98 38.62
CA SER A 122 2.07 17.41 38.68
C SER A 122 2.98 18.23 37.77
N TRP A 123 2.60 18.42 36.50
CA TRP A 123 3.31 19.34 35.61
C TRP A 123 3.17 20.76 36.15
N THR A 124 4.27 21.49 36.29
CA THR A 124 4.24 22.86 36.82
C THR A 124 4.34 23.87 35.68
N GLU A 125 3.82 25.09 35.89
CA GLU A 125 3.97 26.19 34.92
C GLU A 125 5.44 26.49 34.59
N SER A 126 6.35 26.27 35.55
CA SER A 126 7.79 26.38 35.32
C SER A 126 8.34 25.37 34.31
N GLU A 127 7.62 24.27 34.06
CA GLU A 127 8.00 23.20 33.13
C GLU A 127 7.22 23.26 31.82
N LEU A 128 6.42 24.32 31.59
CA LEU A 128 5.52 24.43 30.43
C LEU A 128 6.27 24.25 29.10
N ALA A 129 7.38 24.97 28.91
CA ALA A 129 8.18 24.88 27.68
C ALA A 129 8.74 23.47 27.44
N ALA A 130 9.28 22.84 28.49
CA ALA A 130 9.79 21.47 28.40
C ALA A 130 8.67 20.45 28.13
N SER A 131 7.47 20.69 28.69
CA SER A 131 6.30 19.83 28.48
C SER A 131 5.78 19.94 27.05
N ARG A 132 5.72 21.16 26.48
CA ARG A 132 5.40 21.39 25.05
C ARG A 132 6.36 20.66 24.13
N GLU A 133 7.66 20.71 24.41
CA GLU A 133 8.67 20.00 23.61
C GLU A 133 8.45 18.48 23.65
N LYS A 134 8.18 17.91 24.83
CA LYS A 134 7.92 16.46 24.98
C LYS A 134 6.65 16.02 24.25
N VAL A 135 5.55 16.76 24.41
CA VAL A 135 4.29 16.49 23.69
C VAL A 135 4.51 16.60 22.17
N THR A 136 5.21 17.63 21.72
CA THR A 136 5.57 17.82 20.30
C THR A 136 6.40 16.65 19.75
N ALA A 137 7.39 16.19 20.50
CA ALA A 137 8.25 15.07 20.12
C ALA A 137 7.46 13.76 20.05
N ALA A 138 6.57 13.49 21.03
CA ALA A 138 5.71 12.32 21.02
C ALA A 138 4.71 12.34 19.85
N MET A 139 4.11 13.49 19.55
CA MET A 139 3.25 13.66 18.37
C MET A 139 4.01 13.44 17.07
N ARG A 140 5.26 13.90 16.97
CA ARG A 140 6.10 13.63 15.80
C ARG A 140 6.29 12.12 15.60
N ILE A 141 6.61 11.37 16.66
CA ILE A 141 6.76 9.91 16.61
C ILE A 141 5.48 9.23 16.15
N ARG A 142 4.31 9.67 16.64
CA ARG A 142 2.99 9.18 16.23
C ARG A 142 2.71 9.48 14.75
N ASN A 143 2.91 10.72 14.33
CA ASN A 143 2.64 11.22 12.98
C ASN A 143 3.58 10.62 11.91
N GLU A 144 4.83 10.31 12.24
CA GLU A 144 5.74 9.59 11.34
C GLU A 144 5.22 8.19 10.99
N GLY A 145 4.57 7.52 11.94
CA GLY A 145 3.94 6.22 11.69
C GLY A 145 2.85 6.27 10.64
N ILE A 146 1.94 7.23 10.83
CA ILE A 146 0.83 7.52 9.92
C ILE A 146 1.36 7.79 8.50
N SER A 147 2.36 8.67 8.37
CA SER A 147 2.99 8.97 7.08
C SER A 147 3.58 7.72 6.40
N ASN A 148 4.27 6.85 7.16
CA ASN A 148 4.85 5.63 6.64
C ASN A 148 3.79 4.63 6.14
N ASP A 149 2.67 4.51 6.84
CA ASP A 149 1.55 3.66 6.42
C ASP A 149 0.90 4.19 5.13
N TYR A 150 0.81 5.52 4.97
CA TYR A 150 0.36 6.12 3.70
C TYR A 150 1.29 5.83 2.54
N TRP A 151 2.60 5.99 2.75
CA TRP A 151 3.60 5.68 1.75
C TRP A 151 3.53 4.21 1.34
N ARG A 152 3.37 3.31 2.31
CA ARG A 152 3.15 1.88 2.06
C ARG A 152 1.91 1.63 1.20
N LEU A 153 0.76 2.22 1.56
CA LEU A 153 -0.47 2.05 0.78
C LEU A 153 -0.33 2.61 -0.65
N ALA A 154 0.35 3.76 -0.80
CA ALA A 154 0.63 4.37 -2.09
C ALA A 154 1.46 3.44 -2.99
N ILE A 155 2.53 2.87 -2.45
CA ILE A 155 3.41 1.92 -3.14
C ILE A 155 2.64 0.68 -3.57
N VAL A 156 1.83 0.09 -2.66
CA VAL A 156 1.02 -1.09 -2.97
C VAL A 156 0.03 -0.82 -4.11
N ARG A 157 -0.66 0.34 -4.09
CA ARG A 157 -1.57 0.72 -5.17
C ARG A 157 -0.87 0.93 -6.49
N HIS A 158 0.25 1.65 -6.49
CA HIS A 158 1.04 1.86 -7.70
C HIS A 158 1.47 0.52 -8.29
N TYR A 159 1.88 -0.42 -7.44
CA TYR A 159 2.24 -1.77 -7.85
C TYR A 159 1.05 -2.55 -8.43
N GLN A 160 -0.11 -2.51 -7.79
CA GLN A 160 -1.34 -3.13 -8.31
C GLN A 160 -1.77 -2.53 -9.66
N GLN A 161 -1.63 -1.20 -9.83
CA GLN A 161 -1.89 -0.55 -11.10
C GLN A 161 -0.96 -1.04 -12.20
N LEU A 162 0.34 -1.21 -11.92
CA LEU A 162 1.29 -1.80 -12.86
C LEU A 162 0.93 -3.24 -13.23
N LEU A 163 0.53 -4.06 -12.24
CA LEU A 163 0.09 -5.42 -12.50
C LEU A 163 -1.18 -5.47 -13.35
N ILE A 164 -2.14 -4.55 -13.16
CA ILE A 164 -3.33 -4.44 -14.00
C ILE A 164 -2.95 -3.96 -15.41
N LEU A 165 -2.04 -3.00 -15.52
CA LEU A 165 -1.59 -2.44 -16.79
C LEU A 165 -0.86 -3.49 -17.66
N ILE A 166 -0.14 -4.42 -17.03
CA ILE A 166 0.56 -5.51 -17.72
C ILE A 166 -0.38 -6.71 -17.92
N GLY A 167 -1.04 -7.16 -16.85
CA GLY A 167 -1.89 -8.34 -16.83
C GLY A 167 -3.20 -8.19 -17.61
N GLY A 168 -3.79 -7.00 -17.62
CA GLY A 168 -5.03 -6.70 -18.32
C GLY A 168 -4.93 -6.92 -19.84
N PRO A 169 -3.95 -6.31 -20.53
CA PRO A 169 -3.71 -6.57 -21.95
C PRO A 169 -3.35 -8.02 -22.26
N VAL A 170 -2.55 -8.68 -21.40
CA VAL A 170 -2.19 -10.10 -21.58
C VAL A 170 -3.43 -10.98 -21.48
N LEU A 171 -4.27 -10.78 -20.46
CA LEU A 171 -5.54 -11.48 -20.29
C LEU A 171 -6.46 -11.24 -21.48
N LEU A 172 -6.60 -9.99 -21.93
CA LEU A 172 -7.41 -9.65 -23.09
C LEU A 172 -6.90 -10.35 -24.36
N ALA A 173 -5.58 -10.37 -24.59
CA ALA A 173 -4.98 -11.06 -25.72
C ALA A 173 -5.26 -12.57 -25.67
N VAL A 174 -5.11 -13.20 -24.51
CA VAL A 174 -5.45 -14.62 -24.31
C VAL A 174 -6.91 -14.88 -24.65
N LEU A 175 -7.84 -14.05 -24.15
CA LEU A 175 -9.27 -14.19 -24.42
C LEU A 175 -9.60 -14.02 -25.91
N VAL A 176 -9.01 -13.02 -26.57
CA VAL A 176 -9.22 -12.78 -28.01
C VAL A 176 -8.69 -13.94 -28.85
N ILE A 177 -7.49 -14.44 -28.55
CA ILE A 177 -6.92 -15.60 -29.25
C ILE A 177 -7.83 -16.83 -29.06
N LEU A 178 -8.24 -17.13 -27.83
CA LEU A 178 -9.12 -18.26 -27.55
C LEU A 178 -10.50 -18.12 -28.23
N ALA A 179 -11.06 -16.91 -28.27
CA ALA A 179 -12.35 -16.68 -28.91
C ALA A 179 -12.28 -16.83 -30.44
N VAL A 180 -11.29 -16.21 -31.08
CA VAL A 180 -11.12 -16.22 -32.54
C VAL A 180 -10.75 -17.59 -33.07
N PHE A 181 -9.95 -18.36 -32.31
CA PHE A 181 -9.48 -19.68 -32.73
C PHE A 181 -10.21 -20.84 -32.04
N SER A 182 -11.37 -20.58 -31.43
CA SER A 182 -12.13 -21.57 -30.66
C SER A 182 -12.47 -22.84 -31.47
N ASP A 183 -12.88 -22.68 -32.73
CA ASP A 183 -13.24 -23.78 -33.63
C ASP A 183 -12.03 -24.66 -34.05
N GLN A 184 -10.80 -24.16 -33.86
CA GLN A 184 -9.57 -24.85 -34.26
C GLN A 184 -8.90 -25.57 -33.09
N ILE A 185 -9.39 -25.37 -31.86
CA ILE A 185 -8.84 -25.98 -30.65
C ILE A 185 -8.91 -27.52 -30.78
N GLY A 186 -7.76 -28.18 -30.69
CA GLY A 186 -7.65 -29.64 -30.77
C GLY A 186 -7.34 -30.19 -32.17
N THR A 187 -7.25 -29.34 -33.19
CA THR A 187 -6.75 -29.74 -34.52
C THR A 187 -5.22 -29.92 -34.50
N LYS A 188 -4.68 -30.81 -35.35
CA LYS A 188 -3.22 -31.03 -35.46
C LYS A 188 -2.44 -29.78 -35.85
N GLU A 189 -3.02 -28.96 -36.72
CA GLU A 189 -2.40 -27.70 -37.17
C GLU A 189 -2.30 -26.69 -36.03
N TRP A 190 -3.32 -26.64 -35.16
CA TRP A 190 -3.32 -25.78 -34.00
C TRP A 190 -2.32 -26.25 -32.92
N THR A 191 -2.22 -27.56 -32.69
CA THR A 191 -1.29 -28.13 -31.69
C THR A 191 0.19 -27.94 -32.06
N SER A 192 0.50 -27.93 -33.36
CA SER A 192 1.87 -27.76 -33.87
C SER A 192 2.16 -26.33 -34.33
N GLY A 193 1.15 -25.44 -34.26
CA GLY A 193 1.21 -24.10 -34.80
C GLY A 193 1.87 -23.08 -33.87
N PRO A 194 2.28 -21.91 -34.42
CA PRO A 194 2.88 -20.81 -33.65
C PRO A 194 1.90 -20.22 -32.62
N PHE A 195 0.59 -20.43 -32.79
CA PHE A 195 -0.41 -19.92 -31.85
C PHE A 195 -0.31 -20.57 -30.48
N LEU A 196 0.01 -21.87 -30.41
CA LEU A 196 0.13 -22.56 -29.14
C LEU A 196 1.35 -22.07 -28.34
N SER A 197 2.45 -21.74 -29.01
CA SER A 197 3.65 -21.19 -28.35
C SER A 197 3.38 -19.80 -27.78
N ILE A 198 2.72 -18.92 -28.55
CA ILE A 198 2.32 -17.59 -28.11
C ILE A 198 1.36 -17.69 -26.92
N LEU A 199 0.35 -18.56 -27.00
CA LEU A 199 -0.63 -18.73 -25.93
C LEU A 199 0.00 -19.31 -24.66
N SER A 200 0.94 -20.26 -24.80
CA SER A 200 1.72 -20.80 -23.69
C SER A 200 2.56 -19.73 -23.00
N ALA A 201 3.22 -18.85 -23.77
CA ALA A 201 3.97 -17.72 -23.23
C ALA A 201 3.06 -16.75 -22.47
N LEU A 202 1.92 -16.36 -23.07
CA LEU A 202 0.97 -15.43 -22.46
C LEU A 202 0.35 -15.98 -21.18
N LEU A 203 0.04 -17.28 -21.13
CA LEU A 203 -0.45 -17.92 -19.90
C LEU A 203 0.63 -18.00 -18.82
N GLY A 204 1.89 -18.24 -19.19
CA GLY A 204 3.00 -18.17 -18.25
C GLY A 204 3.17 -16.76 -17.66
N VAL A 205 3.07 -15.72 -18.49
CA VAL A 205 3.04 -14.31 -18.05
C VAL A 205 1.86 -14.06 -17.11
N LEU A 206 0.66 -14.53 -17.46
CA LEU A 206 -0.54 -14.36 -16.65
C LEU A 206 -0.43 -15.03 -15.28
N GLY A 207 0.12 -16.26 -15.24
CA GLY A 207 0.43 -16.96 -13.99
C GLY A 207 1.41 -16.18 -13.11
N ALA A 208 2.46 -15.61 -13.70
CA ALA A 208 3.42 -14.77 -12.98
C ALA A 208 2.79 -13.48 -12.45
N VAL A 209 1.91 -12.81 -13.23
CA VAL A 209 1.19 -11.61 -12.78
C VAL A 209 0.26 -11.92 -11.60
N ILE A 210 -0.50 -13.02 -11.65
CA ILE A 210 -1.38 -13.45 -10.55
C ILE A 210 -0.54 -13.82 -9.32
N SER A 211 0.59 -14.51 -9.53
CA SER A 211 1.54 -14.82 -8.46
C SER A 211 2.06 -13.56 -7.76
N ALA A 212 2.45 -12.54 -8.54
CA ALA A 212 2.90 -11.24 -8.03
C ALA A 212 1.77 -10.47 -7.31
N ALA A 213 0.55 -10.50 -7.84
CA ALA A 213 -0.62 -9.89 -7.23
C ALA A 213 -0.95 -10.51 -5.86
N LYS A 214 -0.92 -11.85 -5.77
CA LYS A 214 -1.12 -12.56 -4.49
C LYS A 214 0.00 -12.25 -3.49
N ARG A 215 1.21 -11.95 -3.96
CA ARG A 215 2.32 -11.56 -3.09
C ARG A 215 2.13 -10.16 -2.53
N SER A 216 1.71 -9.21 -3.36
CA SER A 216 1.51 -7.82 -2.92
C SER A 216 0.39 -7.68 -1.87
N THR A 217 -0.57 -8.60 -1.83
CA THR A 217 -1.62 -8.62 -0.81
C THR A 217 -1.27 -9.38 0.47
N GLY A 218 -0.25 -10.25 0.44
CA GLY A 218 0.05 -11.19 1.53
C GLY A 218 1.24 -10.82 2.42
N ILE A 219 2.10 -9.89 2.02
CA ILE A 219 3.25 -9.51 2.86
C ILE A 219 2.77 -8.49 3.90
N LEU A 220 3.04 -8.75 5.19
CA LEU A 220 3.15 -7.72 6.23
C LEU A 220 4.61 -7.28 6.29
N PRO A 221 5.04 -6.23 5.56
CA PRO A 221 6.43 -5.84 5.54
C PRO A 221 6.62 -4.80 6.63
N GLU A 222 7.58 -5.06 7.53
CA GLU A 222 7.95 -4.14 8.60
C GLU A 222 8.64 -2.86 8.08
N HIS A 223 9.19 -2.88 6.86
CA HIS A 223 9.99 -1.79 6.31
C HIS A 223 9.66 -1.44 4.86
N VAL A 224 9.51 -0.14 4.56
CA VAL A 224 9.15 0.40 3.22
C VAL A 224 10.21 0.10 2.15
N LEU A 225 11.50 0.18 2.50
CA LEU A 225 12.60 -0.10 1.56
C LEU A 225 12.63 -1.57 1.12
N ALA A 226 12.36 -2.49 2.05
CA ALA A 226 12.25 -3.91 1.74
C ALA A 226 11.08 -4.20 0.78
N GLN A 227 9.99 -3.43 0.89
CA GLN A 227 8.86 -3.53 -0.06
C GLN A 227 9.25 -3.10 -1.46
N LEU A 228 9.97 -1.98 -1.61
CA LEU A 228 10.41 -1.50 -2.92
C LEU A 228 11.30 -2.54 -3.61
N GLY A 229 12.29 -3.08 -2.90
CA GLY A 229 13.15 -4.15 -3.42
C GLY A 229 12.36 -5.40 -3.84
N SER A 230 11.45 -5.86 -2.97
CA SER A 230 10.58 -7.01 -3.27
C SER A 230 9.66 -6.77 -4.48
N ASN A 231 9.14 -5.56 -4.63
CA ASN A 231 8.23 -5.19 -5.72
C ASN A 231 8.96 -5.15 -7.07
N VAL A 232 10.14 -4.53 -7.12
CA VAL A 232 10.99 -4.50 -8.32
C VAL A 232 11.39 -5.92 -8.72
N ALA A 233 11.86 -6.72 -7.75
CA ALA A 233 12.20 -8.12 -7.97
C ALA A 233 10.99 -8.97 -8.38
N SER A 234 9.76 -8.51 -8.14
CA SER A 234 8.54 -9.21 -8.57
C SER A 234 8.13 -8.83 -10.00
N LEU A 235 8.46 -7.64 -10.49
CA LEU A 235 8.21 -7.25 -11.90
C LEU A 235 9.12 -8.01 -12.88
N SER A 236 10.39 -8.23 -12.52
CA SER A 236 11.31 -9.02 -13.34
C SER A 236 10.87 -10.47 -13.52
N ARG A 237 9.95 -10.96 -12.69
CA ARG A 237 9.40 -12.33 -12.77
C ARG A 237 8.35 -12.50 -13.85
N ILE A 238 7.72 -11.41 -14.28
CA ILE A 238 6.73 -11.44 -15.34
C ILE A 238 7.32 -12.00 -16.66
N PRO A 239 8.46 -11.50 -17.17
CA PRO A 239 9.08 -12.10 -18.35
C PRO A 239 9.59 -13.53 -18.09
N ILE A 240 10.06 -13.84 -16.87
CA ILE A 240 10.47 -15.20 -16.49
C ILE A 240 9.29 -16.18 -16.61
N GLY A 241 8.09 -15.78 -16.18
CA GLY A 241 6.88 -16.58 -16.35
C GLY A 241 6.57 -16.88 -17.83
N GLY A 242 6.76 -15.90 -18.71
CA GLY A 242 6.62 -16.10 -20.15
C GLY A 242 7.63 -17.10 -20.72
N VAL A 243 8.90 -17.00 -20.30
CA VAL A 243 9.95 -17.96 -20.68
C VAL A 243 9.61 -19.35 -20.15
N ALA A 244 9.16 -19.48 -18.90
CA ALA A 244 8.76 -20.76 -18.33
C ALA A 244 7.59 -21.41 -19.09
N GLY A 245 6.59 -20.62 -19.49
CA GLY A 245 5.49 -21.07 -20.35
C GLY A 245 5.99 -21.55 -21.72
N LEU A 246 6.95 -20.85 -22.33
CA LEU A 246 7.59 -21.29 -23.57
C LEU A 246 8.38 -22.59 -23.39
N THR A 247 9.08 -22.77 -22.27
CA THR A 247 9.80 -24.01 -21.97
C THR A 247 8.86 -25.20 -21.85
N VAL A 248 7.69 -25.03 -21.21
CA VAL A 248 6.65 -26.08 -21.15
C VAL A 248 6.18 -26.47 -22.55
N TRP A 249 5.97 -25.49 -23.43
CA TRP A 249 5.58 -25.76 -24.81
C TRP A 249 6.68 -26.50 -25.58
N LEU A 250 7.94 -26.05 -25.50
CA LEU A 250 9.09 -26.72 -26.13
C LEU A 250 9.22 -28.18 -25.67
N PHE A 251 9.11 -28.40 -24.36
CA PHE A 251 9.17 -29.74 -23.77
C PHE A 251 8.02 -30.63 -24.29
N SER A 252 6.82 -30.07 -24.41
CA SER A 252 5.67 -30.81 -24.90
C SER A 252 5.81 -31.22 -26.36
N ILE A 253 6.37 -30.36 -27.23
CA ILE A 253 6.66 -30.73 -28.62
C ILE A 253 7.77 -31.77 -28.71
N ALA A 254 8.83 -31.63 -27.92
CA ALA A 254 9.94 -32.59 -27.89
C ALA A 254 9.49 -34.00 -27.45
N THR A 255 8.44 -34.09 -26.62
CA THR A 255 7.88 -35.37 -26.13
C THR A 255 6.71 -35.88 -26.99
N ALA A 256 6.12 -35.01 -27.82
CA ALA A 256 4.96 -35.31 -28.67
C ALA A 256 5.18 -36.43 -29.69
N GLU A 257 6.43 -36.71 -30.09
CA GLU A 257 6.74 -37.85 -30.96
C GLU A 257 6.30 -39.20 -30.37
N THR A 258 6.06 -39.24 -29.05
CA THR A 258 5.66 -40.45 -28.31
C THR A 258 4.22 -40.43 -27.78
N ALA A 259 3.55 -39.28 -27.73
CA ALA A 259 2.21 -39.13 -27.16
C ALA A 259 1.42 -37.95 -27.75
N ASN A 260 0.10 -38.12 -27.96
CA ASN A 260 -0.79 -37.03 -28.37
C ASN A 260 -0.76 -35.90 -27.31
N VAL A 261 -0.31 -34.70 -27.71
CA VAL A 261 -0.25 -33.52 -26.83
C VAL A 261 -1.68 -33.05 -26.53
N ASN A 262 -2.09 -33.17 -25.26
CA ASN A 262 -3.30 -32.52 -24.79
C ASN A 262 -3.01 -31.04 -24.55
N ALA A 263 -3.45 -30.19 -25.48
CA ALA A 263 -3.18 -28.76 -25.42
C ALA A 263 -3.78 -28.07 -24.18
N ALA A 264 -4.92 -28.54 -23.66
CA ALA A 264 -5.47 -27.97 -22.43
C ALA A 264 -4.54 -28.21 -21.23
N ASN A 265 -3.96 -29.42 -21.13
CA ASN A 265 -2.97 -29.73 -20.09
C ASN A 265 -1.69 -28.92 -20.25
N LEU A 266 -1.23 -28.72 -21.50
CA LEU A 266 -0.07 -27.88 -21.80
C LEU A 266 -0.29 -26.44 -21.35
N LEU A 267 -1.44 -25.85 -21.69
CA LEU A 267 -1.78 -24.48 -21.33
C LEU A 267 -1.92 -24.31 -19.82
N LEU A 268 -2.52 -25.29 -19.13
CA LEU A 268 -2.61 -25.30 -17.67
C LEU A 268 -1.23 -25.45 -17.02
N ALA A 269 -0.36 -26.30 -17.59
CA ALA A 269 1.02 -26.46 -17.14
C ALA A 269 1.85 -25.19 -17.39
N ALA A 270 1.66 -24.50 -18.51
CA ALA A 270 2.33 -23.24 -18.82
C ALA A 270 1.90 -22.12 -17.87
N PHE A 271 0.60 -22.02 -17.58
CA PHE A 271 0.09 -21.14 -16.53
C PHE A 271 0.70 -21.45 -15.16
N GLY A 272 0.72 -22.74 -14.78
CA GLY A 272 1.33 -23.22 -13.54
C GLY A 272 2.83 -22.96 -13.47
N ALA A 273 3.56 -23.08 -14.58
CA ALA A 273 4.99 -22.78 -14.66
C ALA A 273 5.28 -21.29 -14.38
N GLY A 274 4.33 -20.40 -14.71
CA GLY A 274 4.36 -18.99 -14.27
C GLY A 274 4.38 -18.80 -12.75
N PHE A 275 3.97 -19.80 -11.97
CA PHE A 275 4.07 -19.83 -10.50
C PHE A 275 5.33 -20.51 -9.96
N ALA A 276 6.09 -21.22 -10.80
CA ALA A 276 7.18 -22.11 -10.36
C ALA A 276 8.29 -21.38 -9.58
N GLU A 277 8.43 -20.07 -9.78
CA GLU A 277 9.34 -19.22 -9.00
C GLU A 277 9.08 -19.27 -7.48
N ARG A 278 7.82 -19.50 -7.05
CA ARG A 278 7.50 -19.66 -5.63
C ARG A 278 8.17 -20.88 -5.00
N LEU A 279 8.37 -21.94 -5.79
CA LEU A 279 9.01 -23.17 -5.31
C LEU A 279 10.50 -22.97 -5.07
N ILE A 280 11.15 -22.08 -5.82
CA ILE A 280 12.58 -21.80 -5.69
C ILE A 280 12.85 -20.94 -4.46
N VAL A 281 12.02 -19.94 -4.17
CA VAL A 281 12.22 -19.03 -3.02
C VAL A 281 11.89 -19.69 -1.67
N GLN A 282 10.95 -20.64 -1.62
CA GLN A 282 10.68 -21.41 -0.39
C GLN A 282 11.77 -22.43 -0.06
N GLY A 283 12.60 -22.80 -1.05
CA GLY A 283 13.66 -23.79 -0.90
C GLY A 283 15.00 -23.24 -0.38
N GLN A 284 15.12 -21.92 -0.15
CA GLN A 284 16.26 -21.39 0.59
C GLN A 284 15.93 -21.45 2.09
N PRO A 285 16.45 -22.44 2.85
CA PRO A 285 16.41 -22.33 4.30
C PRO A 285 17.05 -21.01 4.67
N SER A 286 16.39 -20.26 5.55
CA SER A 286 16.91 -19.06 6.15
C SER A 286 18.18 -19.42 6.95
N GLU A 287 19.33 -19.49 6.27
CA GLU A 287 20.63 -19.67 6.92
C GLU A 287 20.90 -18.52 7.90
N ALA A 288 20.23 -17.38 7.72
CA ALA A 288 20.24 -16.25 8.64
C ALA A 288 19.57 -16.58 9.99
N SER A 289 18.40 -17.25 10.00
CA SER A 289 17.75 -17.64 11.26
C SER A 289 18.50 -18.77 11.96
N ASP A 290 19.06 -19.72 11.20
CA ASP A 290 19.86 -20.80 11.79
C ASP A 290 21.20 -20.31 12.35
N GLN A 291 21.79 -19.26 11.77
CA GLN A 291 22.99 -18.61 12.34
C GLN A 291 22.68 -17.78 13.59
N GLU A 292 21.54 -17.10 13.66
CA GLU A 292 21.12 -16.40 14.88
C GLU A 292 20.80 -17.36 16.03
N VAL A 293 20.09 -18.46 15.76
CA VAL A 293 19.84 -19.51 16.75
C VAL A 293 21.15 -20.16 17.22
N LYS A 294 22.10 -20.42 16.31
CA LYS A 294 23.44 -20.94 16.67
C LYS A 294 24.31 -19.93 17.44
N ARG A 295 24.12 -18.63 17.24
CA ARG A 295 24.83 -17.57 17.99
C ARG A 295 24.22 -17.36 19.38
N ALA A 296 22.90 -17.46 19.50
CA ALA A 296 22.20 -17.40 20.78
C ALA A 296 22.52 -18.62 21.67
N ALA A 297 22.67 -19.82 21.08
CA ALA A 297 23.02 -21.03 21.82
C ALA A 297 24.49 -21.11 22.29
N LYS A 298 25.35 -20.15 21.89
CA LYS A 298 26.78 -20.08 22.27
C LYS A 298 27.11 -19.00 23.31
N ARG A 299 26.11 -18.24 23.76
CA ARG A 299 26.23 -17.28 24.87
C ARG A 299 25.59 -17.86 26.11
#